data_AF-A0A261DBD0-F1
#
_entry.id   AF-A0A261DBD0-F1
#
_cell.length_a   1.000
_cell.length_b   1.000
_cell.length_c   1.000
_cell.angle_alpha   90.00
_cell.angle_beta   90.00
_cell.angle_gamma   90.00
#
_symmetry.space_group_name_H-M   'P 1'
#
loop_
_entity.id
_entity.type
_entity.pdbx_description
1 polymer ?
#
loop_
_entity_poly.entity_id
_entity_poly.type
_entity_poly.pdbx_seq_one_letter_code
_entity_poly.pdbx_strand_id
1 'polypeptide(L)'
;MFSKYKINSCLFIVMIILSSCSVYKAASNEGVSVSDIRKCQMKGCFLSHGMEIVDRHQEENGKYIETYRAIARKSGVNYLRAAGHGVLDVMTLGIWEVAGTPVEGAISNNRGYITVRVTYPYKEADKLEKIEIYDANGNMVK
;
A
#
# COMPACT_ATOMS: atom_id res chain seq x y z
N MET A 1 30.48 30.79 29.62
CA MET A 1 30.07 30.98 28.21
C MET A 1 30.09 29.64 27.45
N PHE A 2 29.39 28.59 27.93
CA PHE A 2 29.36 27.26 27.27
C PHE A 2 27.97 26.57 27.30
N SER A 3 26.97 27.17 27.96
CA SER A 3 25.65 26.53 28.18
C SER A 3 24.65 26.74 27.03
N LYS A 4 24.83 27.77 26.18
CA LYS A 4 23.92 28.04 25.05
C LYS A 4 24.09 27.07 23.87
N TYR A 5 25.27 26.48 23.71
CA TYR A 5 25.57 25.58 22.59
C TYR A 5 25.05 24.15 22.79
N LYS A 6 24.93 23.68 24.04
CA LYS A 6 24.40 22.34 24.38
C LYS A 6 22.92 22.20 24.06
N ILE A 7 22.13 23.24 24.32
CA ILE A 7 20.69 23.26 24.03
C ILE A 7 20.45 23.28 22.51
N ASN A 8 21.25 24.05 21.76
CA ASN A 8 21.18 24.07 20.29
C ASN A 8 21.64 22.75 19.65
N SER A 9 22.63 22.07 20.23
CA SER A 9 23.14 20.80 19.71
C SER A 9 22.16 19.63 19.89
N CYS A 10 21.42 19.57 21.00
CA CYS A 10 20.36 18.57 21.19
C CYS A 10 19.14 18.83 20.29
N LEU A 11 18.76 20.09 20.07
CA LEU A 11 17.64 20.47 19.21
C LEU A 11 17.88 20.06 17.74
N PHE A 12 19.13 20.15 17.28
CA PHE A 12 19.53 19.76 15.93
C PHE A 12 19.51 18.24 15.73
N ILE A 13 19.87 17.47 16.75
CA ILE A 13 19.83 16.00 16.70
C ILE A 13 18.38 15.50 16.66
N VAL A 14 17.45 16.14 17.39
CA VAL A 14 16.02 15.79 17.38
C VAL A 14 15.35 16.04 16.02
N MET A 15 15.77 17.07 15.29
CA MET A 15 15.26 17.36 13.93
C MET A 15 15.60 16.27 12.91
N ILE A 16 16.78 15.63 13.03
CA ILE A 16 17.24 14.60 12.07
C ILE A 16 16.49 13.27 12.24
N ILE A 17 15.96 12.98 13.43
CA ILE A 17 15.27 11.72 13.73
C ILE A 17 13.80 11.74 13.26
N LEU A 18 13.22 12.93 13.05
CA LEU A 18 11.82 13.09 12.65
C LEU A 18 11.61 12.92 11.14
N SER A 19 12.59 13.28 10.31
CA SER A 19 12.54 13.12 8.86
C SER A 19 12.70 11.66 8.41
N SER A 20 13.29 10.80 9.25
CA SER A 20 13.48 9.38 8.95
C SER A 20 12.17 8.58 8.88
N CYS A 21 11.13 8.99 9.61
CA CYS A 21 9.84 8.29 9.64
C CYS A 21 9.00 8.54 8.37
N SER A 22 9.09 9.73 7.79
CA SER A 22 8.40 10.09 6.54
C SER A 22 8.95 9.28 5.36
N VAL A 23 10.27 9.26 5.21
CA VAL A 23 10.97 8.57 4.11
C VAL A 23 10.74 7.06 4.18
N TYR A 24 10.79 6.46 5.37
CA TYR A 24 10.50 5.04 5.55
C TYR A 24 9.09 4.67 5.06
N LYS A 25 8.08 5.49 5.40
CA LYS A 25 6.69 5.26 5.02
C LYS A 25 6.45 5.53 3.52
N ALA A 26 7.25 6.40 2.91
CA ALA A 26 7.26 6.64 1.46
C ALA A 26 7.94 5.49 0.69
N ALA A 27 8.99 4.88 1.26
CA ALA A 27 9.71 3.75 0.68
C ALA A 27 9.01 2.40 0.91
N SER A 28 8.15 2.28 1.93
CA SER A 28 7.37 1.06 2.17
C SER A 28 6.42 0.78 1.01
N ASN A 29 6.58 -0.43 0.44
CA ASN A 29 5.72 -0.98 -0.61
C ASN A 29 4.81 -2.06 -0.03
N GLU A 30 4.13 -1.74 1.07
CA GLU A 30 3.06 -2.57 1.62
C GLU A 30 1.87 -2.58 0.65
N GLY A 31 1.36 -3.78 0.36
CA GLY A 31 0.21 -4.01 -0.50
C GLY A 31 0.41 -5.16 -1.48
N VAL A 32 -0.69 -5.60 -2.09
CA VAL A 32 -0.74 -6.76 -2.98
C VAL A 32 -0.77 -6.30 -4.43
N SER A 33 0.01 -6.94 -5.30
CA SER A 33 0.00 -6.63 -6.73
C SER A 33 -1.02 -7.48 -7.48
N VAL A 34 -1.62 -6.91 -8.53
CA VAL A 34 -2.54 -7.65 -9.42
C VAL A 34 -1.85 -8.86 -10.04
N SER A 35 -0.55 -8.76 -10.35
CA SER A 35 0.24 -9.85 -10.91
C SER A 35 0.46 -11.03 -9.95
N ASP A 36 0.55 -10.76 -8.64
CA ASP A 36 0.70 -11.82 -7.64
C ASP A 36 -0.63 -12.57 -7.46
N ILE A 37 -1.75 -11.83 -7.44
CA ILE A 37 -3.11 -12.38 -7.35
C ILE A 37 -3.43 -13.27 -8.55
N ARG A 38 -3.01 -12.89 -9.77
CA ARG A 38 -3.24 -13.69 -10.98
C ARG A 38 -2.51 -15.03 -10.96
N LYS A 39 -1.45 -15.17 -10.18
CA LYS A 39 -0.72 -16.44 -10.02
C LYS A 39 -1.39 -17.35 -8.98
N CYS A 40 -2.32 -16.83 -8.18
CA CYS A 40 -3.04 -17.63 -7.20
C CYS A 40 -4.01 -18.60 -7.87
N GLN A 41 -3.89 -19.89 -7.53
CA GLN A 41 -4.78 -20.96 -8.01
C GLN A 41 -5.60 -21.60 -6.90
N MET A 42 -5.33 -21.24 -5.64
CA MET A 42 -5.95 -21.82 -4.45
C MET A 42 -6.34 -20.75 -3.45
N LYS A 43 -7.32 -21.07 -2.61
CA LYS A 43 -7.82 -20.19 -1.56
C LYS A 43 -6.72 -19.71 -0.60
N GLY A 44 -5.80 -20.61 -0.22
CA GLY A 44 -4.69 -20.29 0.68
C GLY A 44 -3.77 -19.18 0.17
N CYS A 45 -3.68 -18.96 -1.15
CA CYS A 45 -2.84 -17.94 -1.76
C CYS A 45 -3.36 -16.51 -1.50
N PHE A 46 -4.68 -16.31 -1.45
CA PHE A 46 -5.24 -14.99 -1.11
C PHE A 46 -5.04 -14.66 0.37
N LEU A 47 -5.18 -15.67 1.23
CA LEU A 47 -4.95 -15.54 2.67
C LEU A 47 -3.47 -15.28 3.00
N SER A 48 -2.54 -15.93 2.29
CA SER A 48 -1.10 -15.70 2.49
C SER A 48 -0.65 -14.31 2.06
N HIS A 49 -1.36 -13.69 1.11
CA HIS A 49 -1.17 -12.29 0.74
C HIS A 49 -1.83 -11.29 1.72
N GLY A 50 -2.46 -11.76 2.79
CA GLY A 50 -3.10 -10.92 3.80
C GLY A 50 -4.38 -10.24 3.30
N MET A 51 -5.07 -10.85 2.35
CA MET A 51 -6.34 -10.33 1.85
C MET A 51 -7.47 -10.60 2.85
N GLU A 52 -8.35 -9.62 3.04
CA GLU A 52 -9.50 -9.72 3.93
C GLU A 52 -10.74 -10.19 3.15
N ILE A 53 -11.55 -11.07 3.76
CA ILE A 53 -12.78 -11.54 3.14
C ILE A 53 -13.90 -10.54 3.44
N VAL A 54 -14.42 -9.89 2.40
CA VAL A 54 -15.52 -8.92 2.51
C VAL A 54 -16.87 -9.61 2.46
N ASP A 55 -17.00 -10.61 1.59
CA ASP A 55 -18.28 -11.25 1.35
C ASP A 55 -18.13 -12.71 0.92
N ARG A 56 -19.10 -13.53 1.31
CA ARG A 56 -19.19 -14.96 0.99
C ARG A 56 -20.64 -15.35 0.80
N HIS A 57 -21.00 -15.76 -0.41
CA HIS A 57 -22.35 -16.24 -0.70
C HIS A 57 -22.32 -17.38 -1.70
N GLN A 58 -23.37 -18.20 -1.66
CA GLN A 58 -23.62 -19.23 -2.64
C GLN A 58 -24.63 -18.70 -3.64
N GLU A 59 -24.31 -18.80 -4.92
CA GLU A 59 -25.23 -18.46 -6.00
C GLU A 59 -26.27 -19.56 -6.20
N GLU A 60 -27.43 -19.19 -6.75
CA GLU A 60 -28.51 -20.12 -7.11
C GLU A 60 -28.07 -21.19 -8.12
N ASN A 61 -27.02 -20.90 -8.92
CA ASN A 61 -26.42 -21.83 -9.86
C ASN A 61 -25.48 -22.87 -9.19
N GLY A 62 -25.50 -22.98 -7.86
CA GLY A 62 -24.66 -23.91 -7.07
C GLY A 62 -23.21 -23.47 -6.89
N LYS A 63 -22.77 -22.43 -7.60
CA LYS A 63 -21.43 -21.85 -7.49
C LYS A 63 -21.26 -21.11 -6.18
N TYR A 64 -20.02 -21.05 -5.70
CA TYR A 64 -19.69 -20.38 -4.45
C TYR A 64 -18.77 -19.20 -4.75
N ILE A 65 -19.15 -18.01 -4.30
CA ILE A 65 -18.41 -16.77 -4.58
C ILE A 65 -17.83 -16.23 -3.28
N GLU A 66 -16.54 -15.92 -3.31
CA GLU A 66 -15.86 -15.21 -2.23
C GLU A 66 -15.24 -13.92 -2.76
N THR A 67 -15.49 -12.83 -2.05
CA THR A 67 -14.94 -11.51 -2.38
C THR A 67 -13.87 -11.15 -1.36
N TYR A 68 -12.67 -10.92 -1.86
CA TYR A 68 -11.49 -10.52 -1.10
C TYR A 68 -11.17 -9.05 -1.35
N ARG A 69 -10.64 -8.36 -0.34
CA ARG A 69 -10.17 -6.97 -0.44
C ARG A 69 -8.74 -6.88 0.07
N ALA A 70 -7.93 -6.13 -0.66
CA ALA A 70 -6.58 -5.82 -0.23
C ALA A 70 -6.20 -4.39 -0.63
N ILE A 71 -5.20 -3.85 0.07
CA ILE A 71 -4.59 -2.58 -0.29
C ILE A 71 -3.68 -2.85 -1.50
N ALA A 72 -3.88 -2.12 -2.60
CA ALA A 72 -3.05 -2.26 -3.79
C ALA A 72 -1.60 -1.86 -3.46
N ARG A 73 -0.65 -2.64 -3.98
CA ARG A 73 0.77 -2.32 -3.85
C ARG A 73 1.07 -0.98 -4.51
N LYS A 74 1.77 -0.12 -3.79
CA LYS A 74 2.37 1.10 -4.31
C LYS A 74 3.30 0.79 -5.50
N SER A 75 3.19 1.56 -6.59
CA SER A 75 4.09 1.43 -7.75
C SER A 75 5.54 1.75 -7.37
N GLY A 76 6.53 1.09 -7.97
CA GLY A 76 7.96 1.24 -7.66
C GLY A 76 8.53 2.66 -7.86
N VAL A 77 7.78 3.55 -8.51
CA VAL A 77 8.08 5.00 -8.63
C VAL A 77 8.21 5.68 -7.26
N ASN A 78 7.63 5.11 -6.20
CA ASN A 78 7.69 5.65 -4.84
C ASN A 78 9.09 5.62 -4.23
N TYR A 79 9.93 4.62 -4.56
CA TYR A 79 11.31 4.58 -4.05
C TYR A 79 12.17 5.67 -4.68
N LEU A 80 12.02 5.87 -6.00
CA LEU A 80 12.70 6.94 -6.72
C LEU A 80 12.23 8.32 -6.23
N ARG A 81 10.93 8.46 -5.95
CA ARG A 81 10.38 9.66 -5.34
C ARG A 81 10.91 9.90 -3.93
N ALA A 82 11.00 8.86 -3.09
CA ALA A 82 11.55 8.98 -1.74
C ALA A 82 13.03 9.39 -1.75
N ALA A 83 13.83 8.80 -2.66
CA ALA A 83 15.23 9.19 -2.87
C ALA A 83 15.36 10.62 -3.42
N GLY A 84 14.51 10.99 -4.39
CA GLY A 84 14.46 12.34 -4.95
C GLY A 84 14.07 13.39 -3.93
N HIS A 85 13.04 13.13 -3.11
CA HIS A 85 12.62 14.01 -2.03
C HIS A 85 13.72 14.18 -0.98
N GLY A 86 14.36 13.10 -0.52
CA GLY A 86 15.45 13.20 0.45
C GLY A 86 16.63 14.05 -0.03
N VAL A 87 16.97 13.98 -1.32
CA VAL A 87 18.02 14.85 -1.91
C VAL A 87 17.56 16.30 -2.00
N LEU A 88 16.31 16.53 -2.40
CA LEU A 88 15.75 17.86 -2.60
C LEU A 88 15.49 18.59 -1.28
N ASP A 89 15.13 17.86 -0.21
CA ASP A 89 15.02 18.37 1.15
C ASP A 89 16.39 18.84 1.68
N VAL A 90 17.47 18.08 1.43
CA VAL A 90 18.84 18.51 1.79
C VAL A 90 19.27 19.74 0.99
N MET A 91 18.97 19.80 -0.31
CA MET A 91 19.30 20.93 -1.19
C MET A 91 18.52 22.21 -0.83
N THR A 92 17.29 22.09 -0.33
CA THR A 92 16.42 23.23 0.00
C THR A 92 16.44 23.59 1.50
N LEU A 93 17.41 23.07 2.26
CA LEU A 93 17.52 23.25 3.71
C LEU A 93 16.23 22.86 4.48
N GLY A 94 15.48 21.88 3.98
CA GLY A 94 14.25 21.37 4.60
C GLY A 94 13.01 22.26 4.41
N ILE A 95 13.06 23.29 3.56
CA ILE A 95 11.87 24.12 3.25
C ILE A 95 10.79 23.29 2.55
N TRP A 96 11.20 22.32 1.73
CA TRP A 96 10.29 21.44 1.02
C TRP A 96 9.55 20.47 1.95
N GLU A 97 10.11 20.08 3.11
CA GLU A 97 9.40 19.29 4.12
C GLU A 97 8.20 20.02 4.74
N VAL A 98 8.21 21.36 4.81
CA VAL A 98 7.09 22.14 5.39
C VAL A 98 5.92 22.31 4.41
N ALA A 99 6.23 22.48 3.12
CA ALA A 99 5.22 22.72 2.08
C ALA A 99 4.80 21.43 1.34
N GLY A 100 5.71 20.48 1.17
CA GLY A 100 5.52 19.25 0.40
C GLY A 100 4.74 18.19 1.17
N THR A 101 5.10 17.94 2.44
CA THR A 101 4.48 16.91 3.29
C THR A 101 2.94 16.91 3.31
N PRO A 102 2.22 18.05 3.42
CA PRO A 102 0.76 18.04 3.36
C PRO A 102 0.20 17.71 1.97
N VAL A 103 0.85 18.18 0.90
CA VAL A 103 0.46 17.91 -0.50
C VAL A 103 0.68 16.44 -0.84
N GLU A 104 1.80 15.86 -0.39
CA GLU A 104 2.10 14.45 -0.56
C GLU A 104 1.21 13.56 0.29
N GLY A 105 0.87 13.99 1.51
CA GLY A 105 -0.11 13.32 2.37
C GLY A 105 -1.50 13.26 1.73
N ALA A 106 -1.93 14.34 1.06
CA ALA A 106 -3.19 14.37 0.32
C ALA A 106 -3.20 13.39 -0.86
N ILE A 107 -2.08 13.29 -1.60
CA ILE A 107 -1.95 12.38 -2.75
C ILE A 107 -1.81 10.91 -2.30
N SER A 108 -1.08 10.64 -1.21
CA SER A 108 -0.89 9.28 -0.69
C SER A 108 -2.14 8.70 -0.03
N ASN A 109 -3.14 9.52 0.29
CA ASN A 109 -4.41 9.05 0.87
C ASN A 109 -5.29 8.33 -0.17
N ASN A 110 -4.96 8.45 -1.45
CA ASN A 110 -5.60 7.72 -2.53
C ASN A 110 -5.03 6.28 -2.63
N ARG A 111 -5.03 5.56 -1.51
CA ARG A 111 -4.68 4.13 -1.49
C ARG A 111 -5.78 3.40 -2.24
N GLY A 112 -5.52 3.03 -3.48
CA GLY A 112 -6.43 2.19 -4.25
C GLY A 112 -6.64 0.88 -3.52
N TYR A 113 -7.88 0.54 -3.20
CA TYR A 113 -8.24 -0.80 -2.76
C TYR A 113 -8.47 -1.66 -4.00
N ILE A 114 -7.89 -2.85 -4.02
CA ILE A 114 -8.23 -3.87 -5.01
C ILE A 114 -9.25 -4.82 -4.40
N THR A 115 -10.27 -5.14 -5.18
CA THR A 115 -11.29 -6.12 -4.81
C THR A 115 -11.16 -7.29 -5.77
N VAL A 116 -11.03 -8.50 -5.23
CA VAL A 116 -10.90 -9.72 -6.01
C VAL A 116 -12.13 -10.57 -5.75
N ARG A 117 -12.90 -10.82 -6.80
CA ARG A 117 -14.01 -11.76 -6.76
C ARG A 117 -13.53 -13.10 -7.30
N VAL A 118 -13.67 -14.13 -6.49
CA VAL A 118 -13.25 -15.48 -6.82
C VAL A 118 -14.47 -16.38 -6.85
N THR A 119 -14.64 -17.12 -7.95
CA THR A 119 -15.73 -18.08 -8.11
C THR A 119 -15.17 -19.50 -8.01
N TYR A 120 -15.82 -20.28 -7.16
CA TYR A 120 -15.55 -21.68 -6.90
C TYR A 120 -16.71 -22.54 -7.43
N PRO A 121 -16.43 -23.75 -7.93
CA PRO A 121 -17.47 -24.65 -8.42
C PRO A 121 -18.39 -25.17 -7.29
N TYR A 122 -17.87 -25.31 -6.06
CA TYR A 122 -18.62 -25.71 -4.87
C TYR A 122 -17.90 -25.20 -3.60
N LYS A 123 -18.58 -25.17 -2.45
CA LYS A 123 -18.10 -24.55 -1.19
C LYS A 123 -16.78 -25.13 -0.66
N GLU A 124 -16.54 -26.42 -0.88
CA GLU A 124 -15.35 -27.14 -0.42
C GLU A 124 -14.25 -27.21 -1.50
N ALA A 125 -14.46 -26.60 -2.65
CA ALA A 125 -13.47 -26.58 -3.71
C ALA A 125 -12.32 -25.64 -3.31
N ASP A 126 -11.10 -26.17 -3.29
CA ASP A 126 -9.90 -25.34 -3.10
C ASP A 126 -9.45 -24.68 -4.42
N LYS A 127 -9.82 -25.29 -5.55
CA LYS A 127 -9.47 -24.84 -6.90
C LYS A 127 -10.46 -23.83 -7.44
N LEU A 128 -9.93 -22.75 -7.98
CA LEU A 128 -10.70 -21.64 -8.53
C LEU A 128 -11.21 -21.96 -9.94
N GLU A 129 -12.45 -21.56 -10.23
CA GLU A 129 -12.99 -21.62 -11.60
C GLU A 129 -12.77 -20.29 -12.33
N LYS A 130 -12.95 -19.16 -11.63
CA LYS A 130 -12.82 -17.82 -12.21
C LYS A 130 -12.28 -16.83 -11.18
N ILE A 131 -11.40 -15.92 -11.64
CA ILE A 131 -10.86 -14.82 -10.85
C ILE A 131 -11.18 -13.53 -11.60
N GLU A 132 -11.84 -12.60 -10.94
CA GLU A 132 -12.13 -11.26 -11.44
C GLU A 132 -11.50 -10.25 -10.49
N ILE A 133 -10.65 -9.38 -11.02
CA ILE A 133 -9.96 -8.37 -10.22
C ILE A 133 -10.53 -7.01 -10.58
N TYR A 134 -10.93 -6.24 -9.57
CA TYR A 134 -11.48 -4.91 -9.70
C TYR A 134 -10.55 -3.90 -9.02
N ASP A 135 -10.32 -2.79 -9.70
CA ASP A 135 -9.60 -1.64 -9.16
C ASP A 135 -10.49 -0.82 -8.21
N ALA A 136 -9.91 0.16 -7.52
CA ALA A 136 -10.61 1.06 -6.61
C ALA A 136 -11.76 1.84 -7.27
N ASN A 137 -11.69 2.00 -8.60
CA ASN A 137 -12.69 2.65 -9.43
C ASN A 137 -13.83 1.71 -9.87
N GLY A 138 -13.82 0.45 -9.46
CA GLY A 138 -14.79 -0.58 -9.90
C GLY A 138 -14.53 -1.13 -11.31
N ASN A 139 -13.42 -0.74 -11.95
CA ASN A 139 -13.05 -1.24 -13.27
C ASN A 139 -12.40 -2.62 -13.16
N MET A 140 -12.80 -3.54 -14.03
CA MET A 140 -12.18 -4.87 -14.12
C MET A 140 -10.78 -4.75 -14.72
N VAL A 141 -9.76 -5.15 -13.96
CA VAL A 141 -8.36 -5.18 -14.39
C VAL A 141 -8.15 -6.48 -15.15
N LYS A 142 -7.99 -6.36 -16.47
CA LYS A 142 -7.92 -7.50 -17.39
C LYS A 142 -6.73 -8.40 -17.15
#